data_AF-A0A0N4XCV4-F1
#
_entry.id   AF-A0A0N4XCV4-F1
#
_cell.length_a   1.000
_cell.length_b   1.000
_cell.length_c   1.000
_cell.angle_alpha   90.00
_cell.angle_beta   90.00
_cell.angle_gamma   90.00
#
_symmetry.space_group_name_H-M   'P 1'
#
loop_
_entity.id
_entity.type
_entity.pdbx_description
1 polymer ?
#
loop_
_entity_poly.entity_id
_entity_poly.type
_entity_poly.pdbx_seq_one_letter_code
_entity_poly.pdbx_strand_id
1 'polypeptide(L)'
;APRLFHAAVLSLDSLRPALCRHARQTIINISLLHADQSTLAQVSGMLLKHQMTKSTSDDCGLKTSGQSFCDAVAARGASPTFAKVAAEEYRSMLLNSNTLFSSQSDLIMALVFCLSEKWVRHLAELVLPSIPLLPVVWTQLAMRMALTTTQRHAAGRCFQIVSSLCQPPGAWIPSLISRLVETAGETHEDTQAYVTDLLLCLLSSAPHLNPLLDPPLLPSASPTHARSTSYTPALLRQSVLSQRLHQERKDVRLSLLLSEEESRLGAALMRSKSADQLKSDAETDEEATARMQICAIAVALLESGVDNEFLLSVNLLEKILDTSSSHKSRCLQKLEKTINQLDWKGFSNIVGLLSRGTVVTAAYEPSIQALIRLIDVLDEPVVGGRDALGLVVCHVLPYLLYNFDAPNSVCISVCGVLKQYCVDSLKNAEVSAPDHPLNNLATMLTQYSTKTFSKDRYQWTKCVLQYLCEAIDSSAVQQMIVLLSEVI
;
A
#
# COMPACT_ATOMS: atom_id res chain seq x y z
N ALA A 1 -17.17 22.86 5.54
CA ALA A 1 -16.01 22.70 4.66
C ALA A 1 -15.85 21.28 4.06
N PRO A 2 -15.86 20.16 4.82
CA PRO A 2 -15.49 18.83 4.27
C PRO A 2 -16.39 18.36 3.12
N ARG A 3 -17.71 18.54 3.23
CA ARG A 3 -18.67 18.18 2.16
C ARG A 3 -18.47 18.99 0.88
N LEU A 4 -18.13 20.28 1.00
CA LEU A 4 -17.88 21.15 -0.16
C LEU A 4 -16.58 20.76 -0.85
N PHE A 5 -15.52 20.49 -0.09
CA PHE A 5 -14.27 19.98 -0.65
C PHE A 5 -14.46 18.63 -1.34
N HIS A 6 -15.14 17.70 -0.69
CA HIS A 6 -15.41 16.38 -1.26
C HIS A 6 -16.22 16.47 -2.56
N ALA A 7 -17.33 17.22 -2.56
CA ALA A 7 -18.15 17.41 -3.75
C ALA A 7 -17.39 18.12 -4.88
N ALA A 8 -16.59 19.14 -4.56
CA ALA A 8 -15.79 19.85 -5.53
C ALA A 8 -14.70 18.97 -6.13
N VAL A 9 -13.98 18.20 -5.31
CA VAL A 9 -12.94 17.26 -5.77
C VAL A 9 -13.52 16.21 -6.72
N LEU A 10 -14.65 15.58 -6.36
CA LEU A 10 -15.33 14.62 -7.26
C LEU A 10 -15.86 15.27 -8.55
N SER A 11 -16.18 16.56 -8.51
CA SER A 11 -16.70 17.30 -9.65
C SER A 11 -15.60 17.79 -10.61
N LEU A 12 -14.32 17.65 -10.26
CA LEU A 12 -13.21 18.03 -11.14
C LEU A 12 -13.11 17.15 -12.38
N ASP A 13 -13.52 15.88 -12.27
CA ASP A 13 -13.55 14.92 -13.38
C ASP A 13 -14.84 15.01 -14.23
N SER A 14 -15.71 15.98 -13.95
CA SER A 14 -16.95 16.10 -14.68
C SER A 14 -16.72 16.54 -16.13
N LEU A 15 -17.30 15.79 -17.06
CA LEU A 15 -17.34 16.14 -18.49
C LEU A 15 -18.14 17.42 -18.77
N ARG A 16 -18.85 17.98 -17.78
CA ARG A 16 -19.57 19.25 -17.90
C ARG A 16 -18.63 20.41 -17.57
N PRO A 17 -18.23 21.25 -18.54
CA PRO A 17 -17.24 22.30 -18.31
C PRO A 17 -17.65 23.30 -17.23
N ALA A 18 -18.94 23.62 -17.14
CA ALA A 18 -19.47 24.50 -16.10
C ALA A 18 -19.29 23.91 -14.69
N LEU A 19 -19.58 22.61 -14.51
CA LEU A 19 -19.44 21.95 -13.21
C LEU A 19 -17.98 21.89 -12.77
N CYS A 20 -17.08 21.48 -13.68
CA CYS A 20 -15.64 21.46 -13.42
C CYS A 20 -15.10 22.87 -13.06
N ARG A 21 -15.54 23.91 -13.79
CA ARG A 21 -15.16 25.30 -13.50
C ARG A 21 -15.64 25.76 -12.13
N HIS A 22 -16.89 25.48 -11.77
CA HIS A 22 -17.44 25.81 -10.46
C HIS A 22 -16.75 25.03 -9.33
N ALA A 23 -16.44 23.76 -9.56
CA ALA A 23 -15.67 22.95 -8.62
C ALA A 23 -14.29 23.54 -8.34
N ARG A 24 -13.54 23.90 -9.39
CA ARG A 24 -12.25 24.59 -9.27
C ARG A 24 -12.38 25.90 -8.48
N GLN A 25 -13.33 26.76 -8.86
CA GLN A 25 -13.56 28.03 -8.16
C GLN A 25 -13.93 27.84 -6.69
N THR A 26 -14.71 26.81 -6.39
CA THR A 26 -15.12 26.50 -5.01
C THR A 26 -13.90 26.13 -4.18
N ILE A 27 -13.02 25.26 -4.70
CA ILE A 27 -11.81 24.87 -4.00
C ILE A 27 -10.92 26.09 -3.75
N ILE A 28 -10.71 26.90 -4.79
CA ILE A 28 -9.94 28.15 -4.72
C ILE A 28 -10.47 29.09 -3.64
N ASN A 29 -11.79 29.33 -3.62
CA ASN A 29 -12.41 30.24 -2.67
C ASN A 29 -12.24 29.75 -1.23
N ILE A 30 -12.40 28.45 -1.00
CA ILE A 30 -12.24 27.88 0.34
C ILE A 30 -10.75 27.90 0.75
N SER A 31 -9.83 27.63 -0.18
CA SER A 31 -8.38 27.75 0.08
C SER A 31 -7.98 29.18 0.45
N LEU A 32 -8.50 30.19 -0.26
CA LEU A 32 -8.26 31.60 0.07
C LEU A 32 -8.84 32.01 1.42
N LEU A 33 -10.00 31.48 1.80
CA LEU A 33 -10.64 31.77 3.08
C LEU A 33 -9.80 31.27 4.28
N HIS A 34 -9.04 30.20 4.09
CA HIS A 34 -8.26 29.55 5.14
C HIS A 34 -6.74 29.77 5.00
N ALA A 35 -6.29 30.55 4.01
CA ALA A 35 -4.88 30.85 3.82
C ALA A 35 -4.42 31.96 4.78
N ASP A 36 -3.32 31.71 5.49
CA ASP A 36 -2.65 32.72 6.32
C ASP A 36 -2.12 33.88 5.47
N GLN A 37 -1.97 35.06 6.08
CA GLN A 37 -1.57 36.28 5.37
C GLN A 37 -0.18 36.19 4.71
N SER A 38 0.70 35.31 5.18
CA SER A 38 2.01 34.99 4.59
C SER A 38 1.93 34.10 3.36
N THR A 39 0.95 33.19 3.30
CA THR A 39 0.73 32.26 2.17
C THR A 39 -0.25 32.83 1.15
N LEU A 40 -1.04 33.83 1.54
CA LEU A 40 -2.03 34.50 0.70
C LEU A 40 -1.41 35.12 -0.56
N ALA A 41 -0.16 35.62 -0.52
CA ALA A 41 0.54 36.12 -1.71
C ALA A 41 0.96 34.99 -2.68
N GLN A 42 1.34 33.82 -2.17
CA GLN A 42 1.68 32.65 -3.00
C GLN A 42 0.42 32.00 -3.58
N VAL A 43 -0.61 31.83 -2.76
CA VAL A 43 -1.92 31.30 -3.17
C VAL A 43 -2.56 32.28 -4.16
N SER A 44 -2.66 33.57 -3.85
CA SER A 44 -3.17 34.57 -4.81
C SER A 44 -2.31 34.70 -6.07
N GLY A 45 -0.99 34.56 -5.98
CA GLY A 45 -0.07 34.57 -7.11
C GLY A 45 -0.21 33.36 -8.04
N MET A 46 -0.42 32.17 -7.48
CA MET A 46 -0.86 31.00 -8.25
C MET A 46 -2.21 31.30 -8.92
N LEU A 47 -3.20 31.78 -8.17
CA LEU A 47 -4.56 32.00 -8.66
C LEU A 47 -4.71 33.12 -9.70
N LEU A 48 -3.96 34.22 -9.58
CA LEU A 48 -3.92 35.33 -10.54
C LEU A 48 -3.21 34.96 -11.84
N LYS A 49 -2.18 34.10 -11.77
CA LYS A 49 -1.55 33.53 -12.97
C LYS A 49 -2.47 32.57 -13.74
N HIS A 50 -3.52 32.07 -13.10
CA HIS A 50 -4.52 31.13 -13.67
C HIS A 50 -5.84 31.82 -14.09
N GLN A 51 -5.77 33.10 -14.50
CA GLN A 51 -6.91 34.01 -14.82
C GLN A 51 -8.29 33.36 -15.01
N MET A 52 -9.12 33.43 -13.97
CA MET A 52 -10.57 33.21 -14.01
C MET A 52 -11.28 34.51 -14.46
N THR A 53 -10.98 35.01 -15.65
CA THR A 53 -11.83 36.05 -16.23
C THR A 53 -13.10 35.40 -16.75
N LYS A 54 -14.26 35.83 -16.25
CA LYS A 54 -15.57 35.64 -16.88
C LYS A 54 -15.41 35.98 -18.37
N SER A 55 -15.30 34.98 -19.25
CA SER A 55 -15.50 35.21 -20.67
C SER A 55 -16.99 35.37 -20.87
N THR A 56 -17.45 36.61 -20.92
CA THR A 56 -18.70 37.01 -21.57
C THR A 56 -18.57 36.71 -23.07
N SER A 57 -18.54 35.43 -23.43
CA SER A 57 -18.51 34.99 -24.82
C SER A 57 -19.29 33.68 -24.93
N ASP A 58 -20.58 33.78 -24.65
CA ASP A 58 -21.61 33.08 -25.41
C ASP A 58 -21.87 33.83 -26.73
N ASP A 59 -20.83 34.33 -27.39
CA ASP A 59 -20.99 34.89 -28.73
C ASP A 59 -19.87 34.47 -29.68
N CYS A 60 -20.35 34.07 -30.84
CA CYS A 60 -19.68 33.46 -31.97
C CYS A 60 -18.54 34.35 -32.51
N GLY A 61 -17.39 33.76 -32.86
CA GLY A 61 -16.41 34.47 -33.67
C GLY A 61 -15.00 33.85 -33.70
N LEU A 62 -14.69 33.16 -34.79
CA LEU A 62 -13.32 32.89 -35.24
C LEU A 62 -12.42 34.13 -35.08
N LYS A 63 -11.20 33.94 -34.57
CA LYS A 63 -9.99 34.63 -35.08
C LYS A 63 -8.69 33.94 -34.62
N THR A 64 -7.88 33.65 -35.62
CA THR A 64 -6.52 33.09 -35.58
C THR A 64 -5.48 34.18 -35.31
N SER A 65 -4.49 33.87 -34.46
CA SER A 65 -3.11 34.36 -34.50
C SER A 65 -2.31 33.46 -33.55
N GLY A 66 -1.28 32.70 -33.93
CA GLY A 66 -0.18 33.07 -34.80
C GLY A 66 1.00 33.53 -33.96
N GLN A 67 1.62 32.64 -33.17
CA GLN A 67 2.97 32.84 -32.65
C GLN A 67 3.65 31.47 -32.42
N SER A 68 4.59 31.19 -33.32
CA SER A 68 5.66 30.19 -33.17
C SER A 68 6.59 30.63 -32.05
N PHE A 69 7.06 29.69 -31.22
CA PHE A 69 8.25 29.91 -30.41
C PHE A 69 9.04 28.60 -30.24
N CYS A 70 9.85 28.29 -31.25
CA CYS A 70 11.14 27.65 -31.02
C CYS A 70 12.04 28.68 -30.35
N ASP A 71 12.31 28.53 -29.06
CA ASP A 71 13.59 28.87 -28.39
C ASP A 71 13.42 28.87 -26.87
N ALA A 72 13.84 27.78 -26.23
CA ALA A 72 14.30 27.81 -24.85
C ALA A 72 15.40 26.76 -24.70
N VAL A 73 16.62 27.24 -24.85
CA VAL A 73 17.89 26.52 -24.71
C VAL A 73 17.96 25.81 -23.35
N ALA A 74 18.29 24.52 -23.42
CA ALA A 74 18.56 23.68 -22.26
C ALA A 74 19.77 24.19 -21.45
N ALA A 75 19.54 24.49 -20.16
CA ALA A 75 20.62 24.55 -19.18
C ALA A 75 20.94 23.13 -18.69
N ARG A 76 22.18 22.70 -18.93
CA ARG A 76 22.72 21.38 -18.59
C ARG A 76 22.86 21.20 -17.07
N GLY A 77 22.28 20.11 -16.55
CA GLY A 77 22.58 19.58 -15.22
C GLY A 77 21.40 18.79 -14.63
N ALA A 78 21.50 17.46 -14.69
CA ALA A 78 20.50 16.43 -14.30
C ALA A 78 19.30 16.29 -15.26
N SER A 79 19.29 15.19 -16.02
CA SER A 79 18.14 14.81 -16.86
C SER A 79 16.93 14.50 -15.98
N PRO A 80 15.84 15.27 -16.04
CA PRO A 80 14.59 14.87 -15.42
C PRO A 80 14.08 13.63 -16.16
N THR A 81 13.70 12.58 -15.43
CA THR A 81 13.01 11.42 -16.01
C THR A 81 11.81 11.90 -16.84
N PHE A 82 11.50 11.24 -17.94
CA PHE A 82 10.39 11.59 -18.85
C PHE A 82 9.07 11.88 -18.09
N ALA A 83 8.82 11.13 -17.01
CA ALA A 83 7.69 11.33 -16.09
C ALA A 83 7.67 12.72 -15.41
N LYS A 84 8.83 13.29 -15.08
CA LYS A 84 8.94 14.61 -14.44
C LYS A 84 8.69 15.75 -15.44
N VAL A 85 9.10 15.58 -16.69
CA VAL A 85 8.80 16.55 -17.77
C VAL A 85 7.30 16.54 -18.09
N ALA A 86 6.71 15.34 -18.26
CA ALA A 86 5.27 15.20 -18.45
C ALA A 86 4.45 15.73 -17.24
N ALA A 87 4.96 15.55 -16.02
CA ALA A 87 4.35 16.08 -14.80
C ALA A 87 4.29 17.61 -14.74
N GLU A 88 5.37 18.29 -15.14
CA GLU A 88 5.44 19.74 -15.22
C GLU A 88 4.50 20.27 -16.32
N GLU A 89 4.43 19.54 -17.44
CA GLU A 89 3.60 19.84 -18.60
C GLU A 89 2.10 19.70 -18.29
N TYR A 90 1.67 18.60 -17.65
CA TYR A 90 0.29 18.42 -17.19
C TYR A 90 -0.13 19.45 -16.15
N ARG A 91 0.79 19.82 -15.22
CA ARG A 91 0.56 20.93 -14.28
C ARG A 91 0.36 22.25 -15.02
N SER A 92 1.19 22.53 -16.03
CA SER A 92 1.06 23.73 -16.84
C SER A 92 -0.24 23.75 -17.64
N MET A 93 -0.60 22.64 -18.29
CA MET A 93 -1.84 22.52 -19.07
C MET A 93 -3.09 22.71 -18.19
N LEU A 94 -3.16 22.04 -17.03
CA LEU A 94 -4.33 22.16 -16.15
C LEU A 94 -4.50 23.51 -15.49
N LEU A 95 -3.39 24.15 -15.14
CA LEU A 95 -3.41 25.36 -14.36
C LEU A 95 -3.39 26.60 -15.27
N ASN A 96 -2.74 26.54 -16.43
CA ASN A 96 -2.57 27.70 -17.33
C ASN A 96 -3.43 27.67 -18.60
N SER A 97 -3.91 26.52 -19.10
CA SER A 97 -4.69 26.48 -20.35
C SER A 97 -5.52 25.19 -20.56
N ASN A 98 -6.82 25.27 -20.28
CA ASN A 98 -7.76 24.14 -20.46
C ASN A 98 -8.06 23.78 -21.93
N THR A 99 -7.54 24.53 -22.91
CA THR A 99 -7.79 24.32 -24.35
C THR A 99 -6.73 23.47 -25.04
N LEU A 100 -5.70 22.99 -24.31
CA LEU A 100 -4.53 22.31 -24.88
C LEU A 100 -4.60 20.78 -24.87
N PHE A 101 -5.65 20.18 -24.32
CA PHE A 101 -5.76 18.73 -24.34
C PHE A 101 -6.14 18.26 -25.75
N SER A 102 -5.20 17.61 -26.41
CA SER A 102 -5.36 17.01 -27.74
C SER A 102 -6.46 15.95 -27.78
N SER A 103 -6.73 15.31 -26.65
CA SER A 103 -7.80 14.33 -26.48
C SER A 103 -8.43 14.40 -25.08
N GLN A 104 -9.63 13.83 -24.96
CA GLN A 104 -10.31 13.67 -23.66
C GLN A 104 -9.49 12.82 -22.67
N SER A 105 -8.67 11.89 -23.18
CA SER A 105 -7.77 11.07 -22.38
C SER A 105 -6.69 11.92 -21.69
N ASP A 106 -6.13 12.90 -22.41
CA ASP A 106 -5.04 13.76 -21.90
C ASP A 106 -5.52 14.68 -20.77
N LEU A 107 -6.76 15.17 -20.88
CA LEU A 107 -7.42 15.96 -19.83
C LEU A 107 -7.67 15.11 -18.58
N ILE A 108 -8.16 13.88 -18.75
CA ILE A 108 -8.40 12.94 -17.64
C ILE A 108 -7.08 12.58 -16.97
N MET A 109 -6.02 12.29 -17.72
CA MET A 109 -4.69 11.99 -17.19
C MET A 109 -4.12 13.16 -16.38
N ALA A 110 -4.29 14.39 -16.87
CA ALA A 110 -3.87 15.57 -16.14
C ALA A 110 -4.70 15.76 -14.85
N LEU A 111 -6.02 15.59 -14.91
CA LEU A 111 -6.90 15.66 -13.72
C LEU A 111 -6.57 14.59 -12.69
N VAL A 112 -6.38 13.34 -13.11
CA VAL A 112 -5.86 12.23 -12.31
C VAL A 112 -4.52 12.60 -11.68
N PHE A 113 -3.63 13.27 -12.40
CA PHE A 113 -2.33 13.70 -11.91
C PHE A 113 -2.41 14.86 -10.90
N CYS A 114 -3.24 15.88 -11.12
CA CYS A 114 -3.43 16.98 -10.18
C CYS A 114 -4.27 16.59 -8.96
N LEU A 115 -5.08 15.56 -9.06
CA LEU A 115 -5.79 14.94 -7.94
C LEU A 115 -5.00 13.79 -7.31
N SER A 116 -3.83 13.45 -7.87
CA SER A 116 -2.95 12.44 -7.30
C SER A 116 -2.54 12.88 -5.89
N GLU A 117 -2.34 11.89 -5.03
CA GLU A 117 -2.29 11.89 -3.54
C GLU A 117 -1.73 13.14 -2.85
N LYS A 118 -0.89 13.93 -3.51
CA LYS A 118 -0.32 15.15 -2.99
C LYS A 118 -1.36 16.27 -2.87
N TRP A 119 -2.23 16.53 -3.85
CA TRP A 119 -2.98 17.79 -3.82
C TRP A 119 -4.08 17.84 -2.75
N VAL A 120 -4.84 16.76 -2.59
CA VAL A 120 -5.83 16.63 -1.51
C VAL A 120 -5.14 16.75 -0.14
N ARG A 121 -3.95 16.17 0.00
CA ARG A 121 -3.13 16.30 1.20
C ARG A 121 -2.69 17.75 1.45
N HIS A 122 -2.17 18.45 0.44
CA HIS A 122 -1.76 19.87 0.58
C HIS A 122 -2.96 20.76 0.93
N LEU A 123 -4.13 20.47 0.37
CA LEU A 123 -5.37 21.18 0.69
C LEU A 123 -5.77 20.93 2.15
N ALA A 124 -5.67 19.69 2.62
CA ALA A 124 -5.96 19.32 4.00
C ALA A 124 -4.96 19.99 4.96
N GLU A 125 -3.67 20.01 4.64
CA GLU A 125 -2.60 20.67 5.40
C GLU A 125 -2.80 22.19 5.46
N LEU A 126 -3.19 22.84 4.36
CA LEU A 126 -3.50 24.27 4.32
C LEU A 126 -4.62 24.65 5.29
N VAL A 127 -5.67 23.83 5.35
CA VAL A 127 -6.86 24.12 6.16
C VAL A 127 -6.73 23.57 7.58
N LEU A 128 -5.75 22.71 7.85
CA LEU A 128 -5.54 22.04 9.14
C LEU A 128 -5.51 23.01 10.34
N PRO A 129 -4.84 24.19 10.28
CA PRO A 129 -4.85 25.14 11.40
C PRO A 129 -6.24 25.70 11.70
N SER A 130 -7.06 25.89 10.66
CA SER A 130 -8.42 26.42 10.78
C SER A 130 -9.45 25.34 11.15
N ILE A 131 -9.29 24.12 10.62
CA ILE A 131 -10.20 23.00 10.81
C ILE A 131 -9.39 21.72 11.09
N PRO A 132 -8.93 21.50 12.34
CA PRO A 132 -8.04 20.39 12.68
C PRO A 132 -8.62 19.00 12.38
N LEU A 133 -9.94 18.86 12.43
CA LEU A 133 -10.64 17.59 12.19
C LEU A 133 -11.00 17.36 10.72
N LEU A 134 -10.60 18.25 9.80
CA LEU A 134 -10.92 18.13 8.38
C LEU A 134 -10.47 16.78 7.79
N PRO A 135 -9.23 16.31 7.99
CA PRO A 135 -8.79 15.04 7.41
C PRO A 135 -9.63 13.84 7.89
N VAL A 136 -9.93 13.78 9.19
CA VAL A 136 -10.73 12.70 9.79
C VAL A 136 -12.15 12.68 9.20
N VAL A 137 -12.84 13.83 9.20
CA VAL A 137 -14.22 13.93 8.72
C VAL A 137 -14.29 13.72 7.20
N TRP A 138 -13.28 14.17 6.47
CA TRP A 138 -13.23 13.98 5.02
C TRP A 138 -12.99 12.51 4.65
N THR A 139 -12.09 11.81 5.37
CA THR A 139 -11.93 10.36 5.23
C THR A 139 -13.23 9.63 5.51
N GLN A 140 -13.95 9.95 6.60
CA GLN A 140 -15.22 9.30 6.91
C GLN A 140 -16.27 9.50 5.80
N LEU A 141 -16.36 10.72 5.26
CA LEU A 141 -17.28 11.04 4.17
C LEU A 141 -16.92 10.27 2.89
N ALA A 142 -15.64 10.28 2.52
CA ALA A 142 -15.14 9.60 1.33
C ALA A 142 -15.29 8.08 1.44
N MET A 143 -14.91 7.48 2.56
CA MET A 143 -15.07 6.04 2.81
C MET A 143 -16.53 5.61 2.75
N ARG A 144 -17.42 6.35 3.42
CA ARG A 144 -18.86 6.05 3.38
C ARG A 144 -19.38 6.08 1.94
N MET A 145 -19.01 7.10 1.16
CA MET A 145 -19.42 7.18 -0.25
C MET A 145 -18.83 6.05 -1.09
N ALA A 146 -17.53 5.75 -0.94
CA ALA A 146 -16.83 4.70 -1.68
C ALA A 146 -17.48 3.32 -1.50
N LEU A 147 -17.95 3.04 -0.29
CA LEU A 147 -18.53 1.75 0.08
C LEU A 147 -20.04 1.64 -0.27
N THR A 148 -20.74 2.75 -0.44
CA THR A 148 -22.20 2.76 -0.75
C THR A 148 -22.54 3.07 -2.21
N THR A 149 -21.64 3.71 -2.96
CA THR A 149 -21.94 4.13 -4.33
C THR A 149 -21.91 2.96 -5.31
N THR A 150 -22.80 2.99 -6.30
CA THR A 150 -22.80 2.03 -7.42
C THR A 150 -21.89 2.46 -8.57
N GLN A 151 -21.48 3.74 -8.60
CA GLN A 151 -20.58 4.26 -9.62
C GLN A 151 -19.12 3.98 -9.24
N ARG A 152 -18.52 2.97 -9.89
CA ARG A 152 -17.15 2.51 -9.60
C ARG A 152 -16.10 3.62 -9.74
N HIS A 153 -16.21 4.47 -10.76
CA HIS A 153 -15.31 5.63 -10.91
C HIS A 153 -15.38 6.57 -9.70
N ALA A 154 -16.58 6.92 -9.24
CA ALA A 154 -16.75 7.78 -8.07
C ALA A 154 -16.18 7.12 -6.79
N ALA A 155 -16.32 5.80 -6.66
CA ALA A 155 -15.73 5.06 -5.56
C ALA A 155 -14.19 5.06 -5.60
N GLY A 156 -13.60 4.81 -6.78
CA GLY A 156 -12.15 4.90 -7.00
C GLY A 156 -11.59 6.27 -6.63
N ARG A 157 -12.29 7.36 -7.01
CA ARG A 157 -11.91 8.71 -6.58
C ARG A 157 -12.01 8.91 -5.07
N CYS A 158 -13.02 8.34 -4.43
CA CYS A 158 -13.12 8.39 -2.98
C CYS A 158 -11.97 7.64 -2.29
N PHE A 159 -11.54 6.50 -2.83
CA PHE A 159 -10.36 5.78 -2.34
C PHE A 159 -9.08 6.60 -2.49
N GLN A 160 -8.86 7.25 -3.65
CA GLN A 160 -7.72 8.15 -3.86
C GLN A 160 -7.70 9.32 -2.85
N ILE A 161 -8.86 9.90 -2.53
CA ILE A 161 -9.00 10.91 -1.47
C ILE A 161 -8.59 10.31 -0.12
N VAL A 162 -9.06 9.11 0.22
CA VAL A 162 -8.74 8.48 1.51
C VAL A 162 -7.24 8.20 1.62
N SER A 163 -6.61 7.67 0.57
CA SER A 163 -5.16 7.44 0.48
C SER A 163 -4.36 8.70 0.76
N SER A 164 -4.78 9.84 0.23
CA SER A 164 -4.09 11.11 0.40
C SER A 164 -4.17 11.71 1.80
N LEU A 165 -5.23 11.40 2.55
CA LEU A 165 -5.50 11.99 3.86
C LEU A 165 -4.76 11.28 5.00
N CYS A 166 -4.14 10.12 4.72
CA CYS A 166 -3.27 9.40 5.66
C CYS A 166 -3.91 9.13 7.03
N GLN A 167 -5.21 8.80 7.02
CA GLN A 167 -5.98 8.49 8.22
C GLN A 167 -5.96 6.98 8.50
N PRO A 168 -6.06 6.55 9.77
CA PRO A 168 -6.04 5.13 10.12
C PRO A 168 -7.24 4.38 9.49
N PRO A 169 -7.02 3.26 8.79
CA PRO A 169 -8.10 2.53 8.11
C PRO A 169 -8.91 1.61 9.03
N GLY A 170 -8.51 1.45 10.30
CA GLY A 170 -8.97 0.38 11.21
C GLY A 170 -10.48 0.11 11.18
N ALA A 171 -11.30 1.16 11.38
CA ALA A 171 -12.75 1.04 11.42
C ALA A 171 -13.40 0.59 10.10
N TRP A 172 -12.69 0.72 8.98
CA TRP A 172 -13.22 0.46 7.65
C TRP A 172 -12.73 -0.84 7.02
N ILE A 173 -11.72 -1.48 7.60
CA ILE A 173 -11.14 -2.72 7.08
C ILE A 173 -12.20 -3.83 6.91
N PRO A 174 -13.12 -4.09 7.86
CA PRO A 174 -14.17 -5.09 7.66
C PRO A 174 -15.07 -4.81 6.45
N SER A 175 -15.43 -3.55 6.21
CA SER A 175 -16.25 -3.15 5.07
C SER A 175 -15.48 -3.24 3.75
N LEU A 176 -14.20 -2.87 3.75
CA LEU A 176 -13.31 -3.04 2.59
C LEU A 176 -13.16 -4.52 2.21
N ILE A 177 -12.98 -5.40 3.21
CA ILE A 177 -12.99 -6.86 3.02
C ILE A 177 -14.30 -7.31 2.41
N SER A 178 -15.45 -6.92 2.99
CA SER A 178 -16.77 -7.30 2.46
C SER A 178 -16.93 -6.92 0.99
N ARG A 179 -16.50 -5.71 0.61
CA ARG A 179 -16.53 -5.26 -0.79
C ARG A 179 -15.59 -6.05 -1.68
N LEU A 180 -14.37 -6.35 -1.22
CA LEU A 180 -13.45 -7.22 -1.95
C LEU A 180 -14.07 -8.60 -2.20
N VAL A 181 -14.68 -9.22 -1.19
CA VAL A 181 -15.41 -10.50 -1.32
C VAL A 181 -16.53 -10.41 -2.35
N GLU A 182 -17.36 -9.37 -2.29
CA GLU A 182 -18.45 -9.18 -3.26
C GLU A 182 -17.96 -9.03 -4.71
N THR A 183 -16.81 -8.40 -4.91
CA THR A 183 -16.24 -8.15 -6.24
C THR A 183 -15.23 -9.20 -6.71
N ALA A 184 -14.79 -10.09 -5.82
CA ALA A 184 -13.78 -11.10 -6.12
C ALA A 184 -14.35 -12.14 -7.10
N GLY A 185 -13.67 -12.34 -8.22
CA GLY A 185 -14.07 -13.27 -9.28
C GLY A 185 -14.82 -12.62 -10.45
N GLU A 186 -15.18 -11.34 -10.37
CA GLU A 186 -15.68 -10.59 -11.54
C GLU A 186 -14.52 -10.21 -12.48
N THR A 187 -14.57 -10.65 -13.75
CA THR A 187 -13.50 -10.39 -14.74
C THR A 187 -13.71 -9.13 -15.57
N HIS A 188 -14.78 -8.37 -15.31
CA HIS A 188 -15.06 -7.14 -16.05
C HIS A 188 -14.00 -6.07 -15.75
N GLU A 189 -13.52 -5.38 -16.79
CA GLU A 189 -12.45 -4.36 -16.70
C GLU A 189 -12.76 -3.29 -15.63
N ASP A 190 -13.96 -2.72 -15.64
CA ASP A 190 -14.39 -1.75 -14.61
C ASP A 190 -14.36 -2.30 -13.18
N THR A 191 -14.63 -3.59 -12.98
CA THR A 191 -14.57 -4.19 -11.64
C THR A 191 -13.12 -4.41 -11.23
N GLN A 192 -12.26 -4.82 -12.15
CA GLN A 192 -10.83 -4.99 -11.92
C GLN A 192 -10.15 -3.66 -11.56
N ALA A 193 -10.53 -2.57 -12.25
CA ALA A 193 -10.08 -1.22 -11.91
C ALA A 193 -10.52 -0.82 -10.49
N TYR A 194 -11.78 -1.10 -10.12
CA TYR A 194 -12.29 -0.84 -8.77
C TYR A 194 -11.56 -1.63 -7.67
N VAL A 195 -11.32 -2.93 -7.91
CA VAL A 195 -10.57 -3.79 -6.98
C VAL A 195 -9.14 -3.27 -6.82
N THR A 196 -8.50 -2.88 -7.92
CA THR A 196 -7.17 -2.28 -7.91
C THR A 196 -7.14 -0.99 -7.08
N ASP A 197 -8.08 -0.06 -7.29
CA ASP A 197 -8.19 1.18 -6.49
C ASP A 197 -8.40 0.89 -5.00
N LEU A 198 -9.20 -0.13 -4.67
CA LEU A 198 -9.44 -0.55 -3.28
C LEU A 198 -8.15 -1.10 -2.65
N LEU A 199 -7.43 -1.97 -3.36
CA LEU A 199 -6.17 -2.55 -2.88
C LEU A 199 -5.07 -1.47 -2.76
N LEU A 200 -5.01 -0.51 -3.67
CA LEU A 200 -4.13 0.66 -3.56
C LEU A 200 -4.49 1.52 -2.34
N CYS A 201 -5.78 1.68 -2.02
CA CYS A 201 -6.22 2.33 -0.80
C CYS A 201 -5.75 1.61 0.45
N LEU A 202 -5.79 0.27 0.46
CA LEU A 202 -5.26 -0.53 1.57
C LEU A 202 -3.73 -0.37 1.68
N LEU A 203 -3.02 -0.41 0.56
CA LEU A 203 -1.57 -0.21 0.50
C LEU A 203 -1.16 1.15 1.07
N SER A 204 -1.82 2.22 0.64
CA SER A 204 -1.53 3.58 1.14
C SER A 204 -1.89 3.73 2.62
N SER A 205 -2.89 2.99 3.11
CA SER A 205 -3.38 3.11 4.48
C SER A 205 -2.65 2.23 5.49
N ALA A 206 -1.95 1.18 5.04
CA ALA A 206 -1.25 0.23 5.90
C ALA A 206 -0.22 0.88 6.85
N PRO A 207 0.60 1.87 6.42
CA PRO A 207 1.51 2.58 7.34
C PRO A 207 0.81 3.36 8.45
N HIS A 208 -0.47 3.69 8.26
CA HIS A 208 -1.27 4.51 9.19
C HIS A 208 -2.06 3.69 10.21
N LEU A 209 -1.89 2.37 10.24
CA LEU A 209 -2.45 1.52 11.29
C LEU A 209 -1.93 1.89 12.68
N ASN A 210 -0.73 2.48 12.75
CA ASN A 210 -0.07 2.87 14.00
C ASN A 210 0.07 4.41 14.05
N PRO A 211 -1.02 5.18 14.28
CA PRO A 211 -0.88 6.61 14.45
C PRO A 211 -0.18 6.86 15.80
N LEU A 212 1.06 7.36 15.76
CA LEU A 212 1.82 7.86 16.92
C LEU A 212 1.18 9.12 17.56
N LEU A 213 -0.13 9.31 17.47
CA LEU A 213 -0.83 10.48 17.97
C LEU A 213 -2.17 10.03 18.55
N ASP A 214 -2.35 10.30 19.85
CA ASP A 214 -3.64 10.17 20.53
C ASP A 214 -4.72 10.90 19.70
N PRO A 215 -5.74 10.19 19.19
CA PRO A 215 -6.83 10.85 18.50
C PRO A 215 -7.62 11.69 19.53
N PRO A 216 -8.10 12.90 19.17
CA PRO A 216 -8.99 13.64 20.05
C PRO A 216 -10.27 12.81 20.28
N LEU A 217 -10.69 12.73 21.55
CA LEU A 217 -11.87 12.00 21.99
C LEU A 217 -13.13 12.49 21.24
N LEU A 218 -13.55 11.74 20.22
CA LEU A 218 -14.85 11.87 19.59
C LEU A 218 -15.58 10.52 19.64
N PRO A 219 -16.90 10.52 19.86
CA PRO A 219 -17.68 9.29 19.92
C PRO A 219 -17.60 8.56 18.58
N SER A 220 -17.10 7.32 18.63
CA SER A 220 -17.17 6.33 17.56
C SER A 220 -18.63 6.18 17.11
N ALA A 221 -18.98 6.80 15.98
CA ALA A 221 -20.23 6.54 15.29
C ALA A 221 -20.00 5.41 14.29
N SER A 222 -19.92 4.17 14.78
CA SER A 222 -20.13 2.99 13.97
C SER A 222 -21.64 2.77 13.81
N PRO A 223 -22.21 2.82 12.59
CA PRO A 223 -23.53 2.26 12.37
C PRO A 223 -23.36 0.75 12.20
N THR A 224 -24.10 0.00 13.02
CA THR A 224 -24.41 -1.44 12.92
C THR A 224 -23.37 -2.47 13.41
N HIS A 225 -23.70 -3.06 14.57
CA HIS A 225 -23.30 -4.37 15.11
C HIS A 225 -21.87 -4.89 14.90
N ALA A 226 -21.08 -4.80 15.98
CA ALA A 226 -19.91 -5.63 16.22
C ALA A 226 -20.28 -7.12 16.23
N ARG A 227 -20.00 -7.81 15.12
CA ARG A 227 -19.76 -9.25 15.08
C ARG A 227 -18.63 -9.52 14.08
N SER A 228 -17.43 -9.06 14.43
CA SER A 228 -16.25 -8.94 13.57
C SER A 228 -15.43 -10.23 13.37
N THR A 229 -16.08 -11.37 13.09
CA THR A 229 -15.33 -12.64 12.88
C THR A 229 -15.69 -13.42 11.62
N SER A 230 -16.66 -12.98 10.81
CA SER A 230 -17.16 -13.79 9.68
C SER A 230 -16.59 -13.43 8.30
N TYR A 231 -16.07 -12.22 8.08
CA TYR A 231 -15.74 -11.75 6.72
C TYR A 231 -14.31 -12.05 6.28
N THR A 232 -13.30 -11.97 7.16
CA THR A 232 -11.91 -12.35 6.82
C THR A 232 -11.82 -13.81 6.34
N PRO A 233 -12.48 -14.78 7.01
CA PRO A 233 -12.52 -16.15 6.51
C PRO A 233 -13.28 -16.27 5.18
N ALA A 234 -14.33 -15.48 4.94
CA ALA A 234 -15.07 -15.51 3.68
C ALA A 234 -14.21 -15.04 2.50
N LEU A 235 -13.42 -13.97 2.67
CA LEU A 235 -12.50 -13.47 1.64
C LEU A 235 -11.47 -14.53 1.28
N LEU A 236 -10.80 -15.09 2.29
CA LEU A 236 -9.77 -16.11 2.08
C LEU A 236 -10.36 -17.37 1.44
N ARG A 237 -11.59 -17.79 1.79
CA ARG A 237 -12.25 -18.91 1.08
C ARG A 237 -12.52 -18.56 -0.37
N GLN A 238 -12.99 -17.35 -0.66
CA GLN A 238 -13.31 -16.96 -2.02
C GLN A 238 -12.06 -16.81 -2.90
N SER A 239 -10.95 -16.29 -2.38
CA SER A 239 -9.68 -16.25 -3.11
C SER A 239 -9.15 -17.67 -3.41
N VAL A 240 -9.23 -18.59 -2.44
CA VAL A 240 -8.80 -19.99 -2.60
C VAL A 240 -9.70 -20.77 -3.56
N LEU A 241 -11.01 -20.49 -3.57
CA LEU A 241 -11.96 -21.17 -4.45
C LEU A 241 -12.00 -20.56 -5.86
N SER A 242 -11.80 -19.24 -5.99
CA SER A 242 -11.86 -18.52 -7.27
C SER A 242 -10.71 -18.90 -8.21
N GLN A 243 -9.62 -19.45 -7.69
CA GLN A 243 -8.52 -19.97 -8.53
C GLN A 243 -8.85 -21.31 -9.19
N ARG A 244 -9.86 -22.05 -8.71
CA ARG A 244 -10.26 -23.35 -9.29
C ARG A 244 -11.39 -23.24 -10.33
N LEU A 245 -12.00 -22.07 -10.49
CA LEU A 245 -13.14 -21.85 -11.37
C LEU A 245 -12.87 -20.72 -12.36
N HIS A 246 -11.98 -20.97 -13.32
CA HIS A 246 -12.00 -20.27 -14.62
C HIS A 246 -13.07 -20.84 -15.57
N GLN A 247 -14.02 -21.64 -15.06
CA GLN A 247 -15.14 -22.14 -15.84
C GLN A 247 -16.42 -22.14 -15.00
N GLU A 248 -17.41 -21.36 -15.44
CA GLU A 248 -18.83 -21.37 -15.02
C GLU A 248 -19.19 -20.94 -13.58
N ARG A 249 -19.88 -19.79 -13.41
CA ARG A 249 -21.37 -19.67 -13.41
C ARG A 249 -21.91 -18.31 -12.90
N LYS A 250 -23.18 -18.10 -13.26
CA LYS A 250 -24.08 -16.94 -13.09
C LYS A 250 -24.75 -16.83 -11.71
N ASP A 251 -25.10 -15.57 -11.39
CA ASP A 251 -26.28 -15.04 -10.68
C ASP A 251 -26.66 -15.58 -9.29
N VAL A 252 -26.51 -14.74 -8.25
CA VAL A 252 -27.51 -14.60 -7.16
C VAL A 252 -27.53 -13.16 -6.63
N ARG A 253 -28.67 -12.48 -6.78
CA ARG A 253 -29.06 -11.21 -6.13
C ARG A 253 -29.46 -11.42 -4.67
N LEU A 254 -29.42 -10.34 -3.87
CA LEU A 254 -30.24 -9.96 -2.68
C LEU A 254 -29.30 -9.38 -1.59
N SER A 255 -29.58 -8.34 -0.80
CA SER A 255 -30.72 -7.42 -0.61
C SER A 255 -30.27 -6.39 0.45
N LEU A 256 -30.34 -5.08 0.15
CA LEU A 256 -30.02 -3.99 1.07
C LEU A 256 -31.32 -3.39 1.63
N LEU A 257 -31.55 -3.51 2.94
CA LEU A 257 -32.55 -2.73 3.67
C LEU A 257 -31.84 -1.75 4.61
N LEU A 258 -32.14 -0.47 4.38
CA LEU A 258 -31.73 0.68 5.18
C LEU A 258 -32.57 0.75 6.45
N SER A 259 -31.98 1.17 7.55
CA SER A 259 -32.72 1.82 8.65
C SER A 259 -31.92 3.03 9.13
N GLU A 260 -32.56 4.19 9.05
CA GLU A 260 -32.13 5.46 9.64
C GLU A 260 -32.46 5.46 11.13
N GLU A 261 -31.59 6.01 11.99
CA GLU A 261 -32.00 6.64 13.25
C GLU A 261 -30.90 7.52 13.86
N GLU A 262 -31.26 8.76 14.18
CA GLU A 262 -30.48 9.77 14.90
C GLU A 262 -30.53 9.52 16.42
N SER A 263 -29.44 9.74 17.19
CA SER A 263 -29.57 10.16 18.60
C SER A 263 -28.29 10.75 19.27
N ARG A 264 -28.43 12.04 19.59
CA ARG A 264 -28.13 12.83 20.82
C ARG A 264 -27.00 12.46 21.80
N LEU A 265 -26.32 13.54 22.23
CA LEU A 265 -25.23 13.66 23.23
C LEU A 265 -25.64 13.34 24.68
N GLY A 266 -24.69 12.80 25.48
CA GLY A 266 -24.80 12.72 26.94
C GLY A 266 -23.50 12.35 27.68
N ALA A 267 -22.97 13.35 28.42
CA ALA A 267 -22.14 13.33 29.65
C ALA A 267 -20.96 12.35 29.83
N ALA A 268 -19.76 12.92 29.92
CA ALA A 268 -18.52 12.27 30.34
C ALA A 268 -18.38 12.22 31.88
N LEU A 269 -18.20 11.02 32.43
CA LEU A 269 -17.66 10.81 33.78
C LEU A 269 -16.21 10.37 33.67
N MET A 270 -15.32 11.04 34.41
CA MET A 270 -13.88 10.78 34.44
C MET A 270 -13.60 9.32 34.85
N ARG A 271 -12.85 8.58 34.03
CA ARG A 271 -12.46 7.18 34.26
C ARG A 271 -11.16 7.08 35.06
N SER A 272 -11.05 6.04 35.89
CA SER A 272 -9.90 5.77 36.76
C SER A 272 -8.74 5.11 35.99
N LYS A 273 -7.51 5.25 36.52
CA LYS A 273 -6.25 4.75 35.94
C LYS A 273 -6.24 3.23 35.60
N SER A 274 -7.10 2.42 36.23
CA SER A 274 -7.23 0.99 35.95
C SER A 274 -8.00 0.69 34.66
N ALA A 275 -8.88 1.61 34.23
CA ALA A 275 -9.64 1.49 32.98
C ALA A 275 -8.80 1.88 31.76
N ASP A 276 -7.80 2.75 31.93
CA ASP A 276 -6.89 3.16 30.84
C ASP A 276 -5.99 2.00 30.37
N GLN A 277 -5.56 1.12 31.29
CA GLN A 277 -4.70 -0.02 30.96
C GLN A 277 -5.45 -1.15 30.23
N LEU A 278 -6.73 -1.36 30.56
CA LEU A 278 -7.62 -2.25 29.78
C LEU A 278 -7.93 -1.66 28.40
N LYS A 279 -7.97 -0.32 28.30
CA LYS A 279 -8.22 0.38 27.04
C LYS A 279 -7.01 0.31 26.10
N SER A 280 -5.79 0.46 26.62
CA SER A 280 -4.57 0.30 25.81
C SER A 280 -4.40 -1.14 25.30
N ASP A 281 -4.72 -2.14 26.11
CA ASP A 281 -4.65 -3.55 25.67
C ASP A 281 -5.71 -3.87 24.60
N ALA A 282 -6.90 -3.28 24.70
CA ALA A 282 -7.94 -3.40 23.68
C ALA A 282 -7.56 -2.69 22.38
N GLU A 283 -7.04 -1.46 22.45
CA GLU A 283 -6.61 -0.68 21.28
C GLU A 283 -5.46 -1.38 20.52
N THR A 284 -4.48 -1.94 21.23
CA THR A 284 -3.41 -2.73 20.59
C THR A 284 -3.91 -4.04 20.00
N ASP A 285 -4.99 -4.62 20.53
CA ASP A 285 -5.58 -5.84 19.97
C ASP A 285 -6.41 -5.58 18.71
N GLU A 286 -7.13 -4.46 18.68
CA GLU A 286 -7.84 -3.96 17.49
C GLU A 286 -6.85 -3.65 16.36
N GLU A 287 -5.74 -2.96 16.65
CA GLU A 287 -4.69 -2.71 15.64
C GLU A 287 -4.10 -4.03 15.13
N ALA A 288 -3.74 -4.96 16.02
CA ALA A 288 -3.20 -6.25 15.61
C ALA A 288 -4.20 -7.04 14.74
N THR A 289 -5.50 -6.90 15.00
CA THR A 289 -6.56 -7.51 14.19
C THR A 289 -6.66 -6.85 12.82
N ALA A 290 -6.68 -5.53 12.76
CA ALA A 290 -6.67 -4.75 11.52
C ALA A 290 -5.45 -5.10 10.64
N ARG A 291 -4.25 -5.13 11.25
CA ARG A 291 -3.01 -5.50 10.57
C ARG A 291 -3.05 -6.94 10.04
N MET A 292 -3.53 -7.88 10.86
CA MET A 292 -3.72 -9.26 10.43
C MET A 292 -4.71 -9.38 9.27
N GLN A 293 -5.82 -8.65 9.29
CA GLN A 293 -6.80 -8.68 8.21
C GLN A 293 -6.23 -8.20 6.88
N ILE A 294 -5.43 -7.13 6.89
CA ILE A 294 -4.76 -6.67 5.66
C ILE A 294 -3.65 -7.67 5.26
N CYS A 295 -2.95 -8.26 6.22
CA CYS A 295 -1.94 -9.30 5.97
C CYS A 295 -2.57 -10.53 5.28
N ALA A 296 -3.76 -10.95 5.73
CA ALA A 296 -4.54 -12.01 5.10
C ALA A 296 -4.87 -11.70 3.64
N ILE A 297 -5.28 -10.46 3.33
CA ILE A 297 -5.53 -10.03 1.94
C ILE A 297 -4.24 -10.14 1.11
N ALA A 298 -3.11 -9.65 1.62
CA ALA A 298 -1.83 -9.74 0.93
C ALA A 298 -1.47 -11.22 0.65
N VAL A 299 -1.50 -12.07 1.68
CA VAL A 299 -1.16 -13.50 1.55
C VAL A 299 -2.05 -14.22 0.54
N ALA A 300 -3.36 -13.93 0.50
CA ALA A 300 -4.25 -14.46 -0.55
C ALA A 300 -3.89 -14.01 -1.95
N LEU A 301 -3.48 -12.75 -2.12
CA LEU A 301 -3.08 -12.22 -3.42
C LEU A 301 -1.72 -12.75 -3.91
N LEU A 302 -0.85 -13.29 -3.03
CA LEU A 302 0.40 -13.93 -3.46
C LEU A 302 0.16 -15.17 -4.32
N GLU A 303 -0.96 -15.88 -4.12
CA GLU A 303 -1.34 -17.01 -4.96
C GLU A 303 -1.90 -16.56 -6.32
N SER A 304 -2.23 -15.28 -6.53
CA SER A 304 -2.93 -14.83 -7.74
C SER A 304 -2.10 -15.01 -9.00
N GLY A 305 -2.60 -15.71 -10.02
CA GLY A 305 -1.92 -15.86 -11.32
C GLY A 305 -1.67 -14.55 -12.09
N VAL A 306 -2.14 -13.40 -11.62
CA VAL A 306 -1.93 -12.09 -12.24
C VAL A 306 -0.71 -11.40 -11.64
N ASP A 307 0.30 -11.10 -12.46
CA ASP A 307 1.57 -10.53 -12.00
C ASP A 307 1.42 -9.18 -11.29
N ASN A 308 0.49 -8.34 -11.73
CA ASN A 308 0.21 -7.05 -11.09
C ASN A 308 -0.40 -7.22 -9.69
N GLU A 309 -1.28 -8.20 -9.50
CA GLU A 309 -1.86 -8.51 -8.18
C GLU A 309 -0.79 -9.09 -7.25
N PHE A 310 0.09 -9.94 -7.77
CA PHE A 310 1.25 -10.44 -7.05
C PHE A 310 2.17 -9.30 -6.61
N LEU A 311 2.54 -8.40 -7.51
CA LEU A 311 3.37 -7.24 -7.18
C LEU A 311 2.73 -6.34 -6.13
N LEU A 312 1.42 -6.09 -6.26
CA LEU A 312 0.66 -5.31 -5.28
C LEU A 312 0.64 -5.99 -3.90
N SER A 313 0.47 -7.31 -3.88
CA SER A 313 0.55 -8.12 -2.68
C SER A 313 1.89 -8.01 -1.97
N VAL A 314 2.99 -8.16 -2.73
CA VAL A 314 4.35 -8.05 -2.19
C VAL A 314 4.58 -6.67 -1.55
N ASN A 315 4.17 -5.60 -2.24
CA ASN A 315 4.26 -4.24 -1.71
C ASN A 315 3.40 -4.04 -0.45
N LEU A 316 2.20 -4.61 -0.42
CA LEU A 316 1.30 -4.54 0.73
C LEU A 316 1.89 -5.28 1.94
N LEU A 317 2.42 -6.47 1.72
CA LEU A 317 3.10 -7.27 2.74
C LEU A 317 4.31 -6.52 3.32
N GLU A 318 5.13 -5.89 2.47
CA GLU A 318 6.27 -5.07 2.91
C GLU A 318 5.82 -3.94 3.86
N LYS A 319 4.76 -3.20 3.51
CA LYS A 319 4.22 -2.11 4.36
C LYS A 319 3.69 -2.61 5.70
N ILE A 320 3.06 -3.78 5.71
CA ILE A 320 2.49 -4.38 6.94
C ILE A 320 3.59 -4.86 7.88
N LEU A 321 4.68 -5.39 7.31
CA LEU A 321 5.83 -5.90 8.03
C LEU A 321 6.84 -4.80 8.41
N ASP A 322 6.65 -3.54 8.01
CA ASP A 322 7.52 -2.43 8.41
C ASP A 322 7.23 -1.95 9.85
N THR A 323 7.34 -2.87 10.83
CA THR A 323 7.12 -2.64 12.26
C THR A 323 8.10 -3.45 13.12
N SER A 324 8.02 -3.32 14.45
CA SER A 324 8.84 -4.13 15.36
C SER A 324 8.51 -5.62 15.27
N SER A 325 9.50 -6.47 15.58
CA SER A 325 9.36 -7.92 15.60
C SER A 325 8.18 -8.40 16.47
N SER A 326 7.96 -7.76 17.63
CA SER A 326 6.83 -8.06 18.51
C SER A 326 5.46 -7.84 17.85
N HIS A 327 5.28 -6.75 17.09
CA HIS A 327 4.04 -6.48 16.37
C HIS A 327 3.86 -7.43 15.18
N LYS A 328 4.95 -7.77 14.47
CA LYS A 328 4.94 -8.79 13.42
C LYS A 328 4.47 -10.14 13.96
N SER A 329 5.11 -10.67 15.02
CA SER A 329 4.74 -11.95 15.63
C SER A 329 3.28 -12.00 16.06
N ARG A 330 2.77 -10.95 16.74
CA ARG A 330 1.34 -10.89 17.14
C ARG A 330 0.40 -10.94 15.94
N CYS A 331 0.72 -10.23 14.86
CA CYS A 331 -0.04 -10.25 13.61
C CYS A 331 -0.02 -11.63 12.96
N LEU A 332 1.16 -12.25 12.83
CA LEU A 332 1.37 -13.53 12.17
C LEU A 332 0.72 -14.69 12.94
N GLN A 333 0.78 -14.69 14.28
CA GLN A 333 0.08 -15.69 15.11
C GLN A 333 -1.45 -15.60 14.97
N LYS A 334 -2.01 -14.39 14.83
CA LYS A 334 -3.45 -14.22 14.53
C LYS A 334 -3.79 -14.72 13.12
N LEU A 335 -2.91 -14.47 12.15
CA LEU A 335 -3.05 -14.95 10.78
C LEU A 335 -3.05 -16.48 10.74
N GLU A 336 -2.11 -17.11 11.43
CA GLU A 336 -2.02 -18.58 11.53
C GLU A 336 -3.32 -19.20 12.07
N LYS A 337 -3.89 -18.64 13.15
CA LYS A 337 -5.18 -19.08 13.69
C LYS A 337 -6.29 -19.00 12.64
N THR A 338 -6.29 -17.95 11.83
CA THR A 338 -7.28 -17.74 10.76
C THR A 338 -7.10 -18.76 9.64
N ILE A 339 -5.86 -19.01 9.20
CA ILE A 339 -5.53 -20.02 8.19
C ILE A 339 -5.95 -21.42 8.66
N ASN A 340 -5.67 -21.76 9.92
CA ASN A 340 -6.07 -23.04 10.52
C ASN A 340 -7.59 -23.20 10.60
N GLN A 341 -8.33 -22.13 10.95
CA GLN A 341 -9.80 -22.14 10.96
C GLN A 341 -10.41 -22.29 9.56
N LEU A 342 -9.67 -21.90 8.53
CA LEU A 342 -10.10 -21.96 7.15
C LEU A 342 -9.95 -23.33 6.51
N ASP A 343 -9.07 -24.18 7.08
CA ASP A 343 -8.60 -25.40 6.42
C ASP A 343 -8.08 -25.08 5.00
N TRP A 344 -7.19 -24.08 4.89
CA TRP A 344 -6.61 -23.66 3.61
C TRP A 344 -5.70 -24.75 3.04
N LYS A 345 -6.30 -25.66 2.27
CA LYS A 345 -5.60 -26.78 1.64
C LYS A 345 -4.57 -26.28 0.64
N GLY A 346 -3.30 -26.64 0.86
CA GLY A 346 -2.20 -26.30 -0.03
C GLY A 346 -1.47 -24.99 0.29
N PHE A 347 -1.81 -24.33 1.40
CA PHE A 347 -1.04 -23.19 1.89
C PHE A 347 0.41 -23.63 2.17
N SER A 348 1.37 -23.05 1.44
CA SER A 348 2.77 -23.47 1.50
C SER A 348 3.58 -22.78 2.61
N ASN A 349 3.08 -21.68 3.20
CA ASN A 349 3.76 -20.64 4.01
C ASN A 349 4.13 -19.37 3.22
N ILE A 350 4.34 -18.25 3.92
CA ILE A 350 4.57 -16.94 3.28
C ILE A 350 5.88 -16.94 2.46
N VAL A 351 6.95 -17.55 2.97
CA VAL A 351 8.23 -17.65 2.22
C VAL A 351 8.06 -18.46 0.93
N GLY A 352 7.30 -19.56 1.00
CA GLY A 352 6.95 -20.39 -0.14
C GLY A 352 6.10 -19.64 -1.17
N LEU A 353 5.14 -18.83 -0.74
CA LEU A 353 4.32 -18.01 -1.65
C LEU A 353 5.12 -16.89 -2.32
N LEU A 354 6.06 -16.27 -1.59
CA LEU A 354 6.96 -15.24 -2.13
C LEU A 354 7.94 -15.81 -3.16
N SER A 355 8.10 -17.14 -3.23
CA SER A 355 9.05 -17.76 -4.14
C SER A 355 8.77 -17.52 -5.61
N ARG A 356 7.49 -17.31 -5.95
CA ARG A 356 7.07 -16.91 -7.28
C ARG A 356 7.67 -15.56 -7.74
N GLY A 357 8.17 -14.74 -6.82
CA GLY A 357 8.90 -13.51 -7.16
C GLY A 357 10.12 -13.76 -8.04
N THR A 358 10.70 -14.96 -8.02
CA THR A 358 11.85 -15.34 -8.88
C THR A 358 11.50 -15.35 -10.37
N VAL A 359 10.26 -15.67 -10.72
CA VAL A 359 9.80 -15.76 -12.11
C VAL A 359 9.07 -14.50 -12.59
N VAL A 360 8.67 -13.62 -11.67
CA VAL A 360 8.00 -12.35 -11.99
C VAL A 360 9.03 -11.20 -11.99
N THR A 361 9.51 -10.82 -13.17
CA THR A 361 10.60 -9.83 -13.33
C THR A 361 10.36 -8.51 -12.58
N ALA A 362 9.14 -7.97 -12.64
CA ALA A 362 8.79 -6.71 -11.96
C ALA A 362 8.73 -6.84 -10.43
N ALA A 363 8.56 -8.05 -9.91
CA ALA A 363 8.43 -8.33 -8.48
C ALA A 363 9.70 -8.93 -7.86
N TYR A 364 10.74 -9.25 -8.64
CA TYR A 364 11.92 -9.95 -8.12
C TYR A 364 12.61 -9.20 -6.97
N GLU A 365 12.98 -7.94 -7.16
CA GLU A 365 13.59 -7.13 -6.10
C GLU A 365 12.61 -6.82 -4.94
N PRO A 366 11.34 -6.43 -5.19
CA PRO A 366 10.34 -6.33 -4.13
C PRO A 366 10.16 -7.60 -3.29
N SER A 367 10.18 -8.78 -3.92
CA SER A 367 10.06 -10.07 -3.23
C SER A 367 11.27 -10.34 -2.34
N ILE A 368 12.48 -9.98 -2.78
CA ILE A 368 13.70 -10.03 -1.94
C ILE A 368 13.52 -9.12 -0.71
N GLN A 369 13.03 -7.89 -0.91
CA GLN A 369 12.78 -6.96 0.20
C GLN A 369 11.75 -7.52 1.19
N ALA A 370 10.64 -8.09 0.71
CA ALA A 370 9.64 -8.72 1.57
C ALA A 370 10.21 -9.93 2.34
N LEU A 371 11.01 -10.78 1.68
CA LEU A 371 11.67 -11.93 2.31
C LEU A 371 12.61 -11.51 3.44
N ILE A 372 13.44 -10.48 3.25
CA ILE A 372 14.35 -10.05 4.31
C ILE A 372 13.62 -9.42 5.50
N ARG A 373 12.42 -8.85 5.30
CA ARG A 373 11.58 -8.32 6.39
C ARG A 373 10.94 -9.41 7.25
N LEU A 374 10.95 -10.66 6.80
CA LEU A 374 10.45 -11.82 7.53
C LEU A 374 11.53 -12.54 8.35
N ILE A 375 12.82 -12.23 8.13
CA ILE A 375 13.93 -12.98 8.72
C ILE A 375 13.87 -13.00 10.27
N ASP A 376 13.52 -11.88 10.90
CA ASP A 376 13.40 -11.76 12.36
C ASP A 376 12.20 -12.50 12.96
N VAL A 377 11.31 -13.02 12.12
CA VAL A 377 10.10 -13.77 12.49
C VAL A 377 9.98 -15.09 11.72
N LEU A 378 11.10 -15.63 11.21
CA LEU A 378 11.11 -16.90 10.47
C LEU A 378 10.61 -18.08 11.30
N ASP A 379 10.85 -18.07 12.61
CA ASP A 379 10.41 -19.14 13.51
C ASP A 379 8.87 -19.25 13.60
N GLU A 380 8.11 -18.25 13.15
CA GLU A 380 6.65 -18.32 13.08
C GLU A 380 6.23 -19.33 11.98
N PRO A 381 5.39 -20.34 12.30
CA PRO A 381 5.09 -21.44 11.37
C PRO A 381 4.34 -20.98 10.11
N VAL A 382 3.53 -19.93 10.19
CA VAL A 382 2.86 -19.33 9.03
C VAL A 382 3.84 -18.70 8.04
N VAL A 383 5.00 -18.24 8.52
CA VAL A 383 6.06 -17.66 7.69
C VAL A 383 6.84 -18.77 6.99
N GLY A 384 7.21 -19.80 7.74
CA GLY A 384 7.82 -21.02 7.22
C GLY A 384 8.66 -21.82 8.23
N GLY A 385 8.84 -21.31 9.45
CA GLY A 385 9.64 -21.95 10.49
C GLY A 385 11.15 -21.91 10.20
N ARG A 386 11.93 -22.63 11.03
CA ARG A 386 13.40 -22.70 10.92
C ARG A 386 13.88 -23.18 9.54
N ASP A 387 13.11 -24.06 8.91
CA ASP A 387 13.42 -24.65 7.61
C ASP A 387 13.39 -23.63 6.45
N ALA A 388 12.70 -22.50 6.64
CA ALA A 388 12.57 -21.48 5.61
C ALA A 388 13.85 -20.66 5.36
N LEU A 389 14.84 -20.69 6.28
CA LEU A 389 16.12 -20.01 6.06
C LEU A 389 16.79 -20.46 4.76
N GLY A 390 16.76 -21.77 4.49
CA GLY A 390 17.32 -22.36 3.28
C GLY A 390 16.71 -21.74 2.01
N LEU A 391 15.37 -21.67 1.98
CA LEU A 391 14.63 -21.06 0.89
C LEU A 391 14.95 -19.58 0.74
N VAL A 392 14.95 -18.80 1.82
CA VAL A 392 15.28 -17.36 1.77
C VAL A 392 16.66 -17.14 1.17
N VAL A 393 17.67 -17.90 1.58
CA VAL A 393 19.03 -17.77 1.03
C VAL A 393 19.05 -18.12 -0.45
N CYS A 394 18.41 -19.20 -0.88
CA CYS A 394 18.32 -19.56 -2.30
C CYS A 394 17.65 -18.48 -3.15
N HIS A 395 16.64 -17.77 -2.62
CA HIS A 395 15.97 -16.67 -3.32
C HIS A 395 16.88 -15.46 -3.57
N VAL A 396 17.68 -15.09 -2.57
CA VAL A 396 18.53 -13.89 -2.64
C VAL A 396 19.86 -14.15 -3.32
N LEU A 397 20.30 -15.41 -3.35
CA LEU A 397 21.61 -15.81 -3.85
C LEU A 397 21.89 -15.37 -5.31
N PRO A 398 20.97 -15.53 -6.28
CA PRO A 398 21.20 -15.04 -7.65
C PRO A 398 21.41 -13.52 -7.71
N TYR A 399 20.64 -12.76 -6.91
CA TYR A 399 20.80 -11.30 -6.82
C TYR A 399 22.15 -10.90 -6.21
N LEU A 400 22.60 -11.61 -5.18
CA LEU A 400 23.92 -11.39 -4.58
C LEU A 400 25.05 -11.73 -5.56
N LEU A 401 24.90 -12.83 -6.30
CA LEU A 401 25.86 -13.25 -7.33
C LEU A 401 25.96 -12.27 -8.49
N TYR A 402 24.82 -11.73 -8.93
CA TYR A 402 24.76 -10.72 -9.98
C TYR A 402 25.50 -9.43 -9.57
N ASN A 403 25.36 -9.01 -8.32
CA ASN A 403 25.97 -7.80 -7.77
C ASN A 403 27.29 -8.06 -7.02
N PHE A 404 27.93 -9.23 -7.21
CA PHE A 404 29.05 -9.66 -6.37
C PHE A 404 30.22 -8.67 -6.33
N ASP A 405 30.64 -8.16 -7.49
CA ASP A 405 31.79 -7.24 -7.60
C ASP A 405 31.46 -5.83 -7.07
N ALA A 406 30.19 -5.43 -7.16
CA ALA A 406 29.68 -4.13 -6.75
C ALA A 406 28.35 -4.26 -5.98
N PRO A 407 28.37 -4.74 -4.72
CA PRO A 407 27.18 -4.86 -3.89
C PRO A 407 26.48 -3.52 -3.71
N ASN A 408 25.18 -3.50 -3.96
CA ASN A 408 24.33 -2.33 -3.75
C ASN A 408 23.74 -2.33 -2.32
N SER A 409 22.89 -1.34 -2.00
CA SER A 409 22.27 -1.23 -0.68
C SER A 409 21.40 -2.43 -0.32
N VAL A 410 20.74 -3.06 -1.29
CA VAL A 410 19.91 -4.25 -1.08
C VAL A 410 20.80 -5.43 -0.68
N CYS A 411 21.90 -5.66 -1.39
CA CYS A 411 22.84 -6.74 -1.05
C CYS A 411 23.42 -6.58 0.36
N ILE A 412 23.81 -5.35 0.73
CA ILE A 412 24.33 -5.06 2.08
C ILE A 412 23.25 -5.32 3.13
N SER A 413 22.00 -4.91 2.88
CA SER A 413 20.86 -5.17 3.76
C SER A 413 20.61 -6.67 3.94
N VAL A 414 20.56 -7.43 2.83
CA VAL A 414 20.38 -8.89 2.83
C VAL A 414 21.45 -9.57 3.69
N CYS A 415 22.73 -9.26 3.46
CA CYS A 415 23.83 -9.83 4.24
C CYS A 415 23.76 -9.44 5.72
N GLY A 416 23.37 -8.19 6.02
CA GLY A 416 23.22 -7.70 7.38
C GLY A 416 22.15 -8.46 8.16
N VAL A 417 20.95 -8.60 7.58
CA VAL A 417 19.81 -9.26 8.24
C VAL A 417 20.04 -10.77 8.39
N LEU A 418 20.54 -11.45 7.36
CA LEU A 418 20.86 -12.88 7.45
C LEU A 418 21.97 -13.18 8.46
N LYS A 419 23.01 -12.32 8.50
CA LYS A 419 24.07 -12.43 9.51
C LYS A 419 23.48 -12.29 10.92
N GLN A 420 22.63 -11.28 11.13
CA GLN A 420 22.03 -11.03 12.43
C GLN A 420 21.20 -12.24 12.89
N TYR A 421 20.41 -12.82 11.99
CA TYR A 421 19.68 -14.06 12.26
C TYR A 421 20.59 -15.20 12.68
N CYS A 422 21.65 -15.47 11.92
CA CYS A 422 22.61 -16.54 12.26
C CYS A 422 23.21 -16.35 13.66
N VAL A 423 23.55 -15.11 14.02
CA VAL A 423 24.09 -14.77 15.35
C VAL A 423 23.06 -14.96 16.45
N ASP A 424 21.81 -14.55 16.22
CA ASP A 424 20.75 -14.64 17.23
C ASP A 424 20.25 -16.08 17.41
N SER A 425 20.17 -16.88 16.35
CA SER A 425 19.88 -18.32 16.44
C SER A 425 20.92 -19.07 17.28
N LEU A 426 22.20 -18.71 17.18
CA LEU A 426 23.28 -19.31 17.98
C LEU A 426 23.16 -18.96 19.46
N LYS A 427 22.83 -17.71 19.80
CA LYS A 427 22.62 -17.30 21.20
C LYS A 427 21.47 -18.09 21.83
N ASN A 428 20.39 -18.28 21.09
CA ASN A 428 19.19 -18.97 21.58
C ASN A 428 19.39 -20.49 21.73
N ALA A 429 20.33 -21.07 20.98
CA ALA A 429 20.63 -22.50 21.06
C ALA A 429 21.58 -22.87 22.22
N GLU A 430 22.16 -21.89 22.93
CA GLU A 430 23.24 -22.10 23.92
C GLU A 430 24.48 -22.86 23.36
N VAL A 431 24.58 -22.99 22.03
CA VAL A 431 25.69 -23.67 21.35
C VAL A 431 26.75 -22.63 20.96
N SER A 432 27.74 -22.42 21.84
CA SER A 432 28.92 -21.60 21.50
C SER A 432 30.03 -22.47 20.92
N ALA A 433 29.83 -23.02 19.73
CA ALA A 433 30.91 -23.68 18.98
C ALA A 433 31.47 -22.70 17.94
N PRO A 434 32.78 -22.38 17.95
CA PRO A 434 33.38 -21.49 16.96
C PRO A 434 33.21 -22.03 15.52
N ASP A 435 33.14 -23.35 15.38
CA ASP A 435 33.02 -24.04 14.09
C ASP A 435 31.56 -24.30 13.67
N HIS A 436 30.56 -23.75 14.36
CA HIS A 436 29.16 -23.97 14.01
C HIS A 436 28.87 -23.47 12.57
N PRO A 437 28.15 -24.23 11.73
CA PRO A 437 27.88 -23.85 10.34
C PRO A 437 27.27 -22.45 10.18
N LEU A 438 26.32 -22.06 11.06
CA LEU A 438 25.75 -20.70 11.09
C LEU A 438 26.79 -19.59 11.37
N ASN A 439 27.83 -19.85 12.18
CA ASN A 439 28.89 -18.87 12.45
C ASN A 439 29.78 -18.68 11.20
N ASN A 440 30.07 -19.77 10.50
CA ASN A 440 30.77 -19.75 9.22
C ASN A 440 29.95 -19.02 8.15
N LEU A 441 28.64 -19.29 8.07
CA LEU A 441 27.71 -18.59 7.18
C LEU A 441 27.68 -17.07 7.46
N ALA A 442 27.57 -16.67 8.73
CA ALA A 442 27.63 -15.26 9.14
C ALA A 442 28.96 -14.58 8.72
N THR A 443 30.07 -15.33 8.77
CA THR A 443 31.38 -14.87 8.31
C THR A 443 31.40 -14.67 6.79
N MET A 444 30.88 -15.64 6.01
CA MET A 444 30.77 -15.53 4.55
C MET A 444 29.94 -14.31 4.10
N LEU A 445 28.83 -14.05 4.80
CA LEU A 445 27.97 -12.87 4.55
C LEU A 445 28.70 -11.55 4.89
N THR A 446 29.52 -11.54 5.95
CA THR A 446 30.35 -10.38 6.30
C THR A 446 31.43 -10.13 5.26
N GLN A 447 32.07 -11.17 4.75
CA GLN A 447 33.12 -11.05 3.73
C GLN A 447 32.57 -10.55 2.39
N TYR A 448 31.33 -10.91 2.05
CA TYR A 448 30.62 -10.35 0.89
C TYR A 448 30.41 -8.83 1.07
N SER A 449 29.81 -8.41 2.19
CA SER A 449 29.47 -6.99 2.41
C SER A 449 30.70 -6.08 2.54
N THR A 450 31.81 -6.62 3.07
CA THR A 450 33.08 -5.90 3.22
C THR A 450 34.02 -6.04 2.04
N LYS A 451 33.65 -6.82 1.01
CA LYS A 451 34.49 -7.13 -0.16
C LYS A 451 35.86 -7.73 0.17
N THR A 452 35.94 -8.50 1.26
CA THR A 452 37.21 -9.12 1.70
C THR A 452 37.33 -10.59 1.31
N PHE A 453 36.33 -11.16 0.63
CA PHE A 453 36.43 -12.52 0.11
C PHE A 453 37.44 -12.58 -1.04
N SER A 454 38.43 -13.47 -0.95
CA SER A 454 39.61 -13.46 -1.84
C SER A 454 39.46 -14.30 -3.11
N LYS A 455 38.39 -15.09 -3.23
CA LYS A 455 38.13 -15.98 -4.37
C LYS A 455 36.97 -15.44 -5.21
N ASP A 456 36.63 -16.17 -6.28
CA ASP A 456 35.52 -15.78 -7.15
C ASP A 456 34.14 -16.02 -6.52
N ARG A 457 33.12 -15.47 -7.19
CA ARG A 457 31.71 -15.57 -6.78
C ARG A 457 31.20 -17.02 -6.68
N TYR A 458 31.73 -17.94 -7.51
CA TYR A 458 31.30 -19.34 -7.51
C TYR A 458 31.81 -20.07 -6.27
N GLN A 459 33.05 -19.82 -5.88
CA GLN A 459 33.63 -20.35 -4.65
C GLN A 459 32.93 -19.76 -3.42
N TRP A 460 32.58 -18.47 -3.44
CA TRP A 460 31.80 -17.86 -2.38
C TRP A 460 30.43 -18.55 -2.20
N THR A 461 29.70 -18.71 -3.30
CA THR A 461 28.39 -19.39 -3.31
C THR A 461 28.49 -20.84 -2.84
N LYS A 462 29.53 -21.56 -3.25
CA LYS A 462 29.77 -22.93 -2.78
C LYS A 462 29.90 -22.99 -1.26
N CYS A 463 30.68 -22.09 -0.66
CA CYS A 463 30.83 -22.03 0.80
C CYS A 463 29.52 -21.65 1.49
N VAL A 464 28.77 -20.66 0.97
CA VAL A 464 27.46 -20.26 1.51
C VAL A 464 26.49 -21.43 1.52
N LEU A 465 26.30 -22.11 0.39
CA LEU A 465 25.39 -23.24 0.28
C LEU A 465 25.85 -24.43 1.12
N GLN A 466 27.15 -24.68 1.22
CA GLN A 466 27.69 -25.74 2.08
C GLN A 466 27.33 -25.50 3.55
N TYR A 467 27.68 -24.33 4.10
CA TYR A 467 27.40 -24.02 5.50
C TYR A 467 25.89 -23.93 5.79
N LEU A 468 25.10 -23.51 4.81
CA LEU A 468 23.64 -23.50 4.93
C LEU A 468 23.08 -24.92 5.00
N CYS A 469 23.46 -25.82 4.09
CA CYS A 469 23.01 -27.22 4.10
C CYS A 469 23.45 -27.98 5.35
N GLU A 470 24.60 -27.63 5.93
CA GLU A 470 25.06 -28.19 7.21
C GLU A 470 24.29 -27.62 8.42
N ALA A 471 23.63 -26.47 8.27
CA ALA A 471 22.92 -25.77 9.36
C ALA A 471 21.41 -26.08 9.46
N ILE A 472 20.79 -26.56 8.39
CA ILE A 472 19.33 -26.76 8.29
C ILE A 472 18.95 -28.24 8.22
N ASP A 473 17.67 -28.53 8.40
CA ASP A 473 17.15 -29.88 8.31
C ASP A 473 17.17 -30.45 6.87
N SER A 474 17.38 -31.77 6.77
CA SER A 474 17.53 -32.48 5.48
C SER A 474 16.30 -32.35 4.56
N SER A 475 15.09 -32.21 5.12
CA SER A 475 13.86 -31.92 4.36
C SER A 475 13.91 -30.56 3.66
N ALA A 476 14.47 -29.54 4.31
CA ALA A 476 14.61 -28.20 3.75
C ALA A 476 15.60 -28.19 2.57
N VAL A 477 16.66 -29.01 2.63
CA VAL A 477 17.65 -29.15 1.55
C VAL A 477 16.98 -29.65 0.25
N GLN A 478 16.02 -30.57 0.33
CA GLN A 478 15.31 -31.04 -0.86
C GLN A 478 14.51 -29.91 -1.54
N GLN A 479 13.83 -29.08 -0.74
CA GLN A 479 13.07 -27.93 -1.26
C GLN A 479 14.00 -26.88 -1.90
N MET A 480 15.18 -26.65 -1.30
CA MET A 480 16.19 -25.77 -1.88
C MET A 480 16.68 -26.24 -3.25
N ILE A 481 16.91 -27.55 -3.42
CA ILE A 481 17.36 -28.11 -4.70
C ILE A 481 16.31 -27.88 -5.79
N VAL A 482 15.03 -28.11 -5.49
CA VAL A 482 13.92 -27.87 -6.43
C VAL A 482 13.89 -26.40 -6.83
N LEU A 483 13.90 -25.48 -5.86
CA LEU A 483 13.89 -24.05 -6.14
C LEU A 483 15.10 -23.62 -7.00
N LEU A 484 16.31 -24.04 -6.62
CA LEU A 484 17.51 -23.72 -7.39
C LEU A 484 17.46 -24.27 -8.82
N SER A 485 16.79 -25.42 -9.04
CA SER A 485 16.60 -25.97 -10.38
C SER A 485 15.58 -25.22 -11.24
N GLU A 486 14.67 -24.47 -10.63
CA GLU A 486 13.70 -23.62 -11.34
C GLU A 486 14.23 -22.21 -11.60
N VAL A 487 15.21 -21.76 -10.81
CA VAL A 487 15.80 -20.41 -10.87
C VAL A 487 17.02 -20.35 -11.82
N ILE A 488 17.63 -21.50 -12.15
CA ILE A 488 18.73 -21.65 -13.13
C ILE A 488 18.14 -21.97 -14.51
#